data_AF-A0A1H0U6I6-F1
#
_entry.id   AF-A0A1H0U6I6-F1
#
_cell.length_a   1.000
_cell.length_b   1.000
_cell.length_c   1.000
_cell.angle_alpha   90.00
_cell.angle_beta   90.00
_cell.angle_gamma   90.00
#
_symmetry.space_group_name_H-M   'P 1'
#
loop_
_entity.id
_entity.type
_entity.pdbx_description
1 polymer ?
#
loop_
_entity_poly.entity_id
_entity_poly.type
_entity_poly.pdbx_seq_one_letter_code
_entity_poly.pdbx_strand_id
1 'polypeptide(L)'
;MSYTKAWEVGYARDRAHGRRRYVPATDTRAKLQELVDAQVPVRAIARASGLSGTAVAHIMDGRHEQVQRQTAARVASLTLNDVYARASGSVPSVGAVRRVQALMALGWRKADLEAEGVPSGQLVTRSRDLISIQGWRQVRDVYDRLSMTLGPSRAARDRAAARGYPPPLAWDDEAIDDPRATPQHGAPVEASLDSVVVDRLVAGGSAGTRCDTGLQLTQDERVAAVRGLSTAGYSDREIAEAIGVSPRTVLRLRHRQEISAGRPGTRPGSSEREESMPVDPTGSQRLRRSTGLEKVAGYGTAQPRGANVGLSARRLS
;
A
#
# COMPACT_ATOMS: atom_id res chain seq x y z
N MET A 1 37.51 35.26 -41.97
CA MET A 1 36.10 35.69 -41.79
C MET A 1 35.17 34.67 -42.45
N SER A 2 34.58 33.77 -41.68
CA SER A 2 33.58 32.83 -42.20
C SER A 2 32.68 32.38 -41.05
N TYR A 3 31.56 33.07 -40.86
CA TYR A 3 30.57 32.69 -39.83
C TYR A 3 29.14 33.06 -40.27
N THR A 4 28.83 32.88 -41.56
CA THR A 4 27.54 33.31 -42.15
C THR A 4 26.84 32.22 -42.97
N LYS A 5 27.53 31.14 -43.37
CA LYS A 5 26.98 30.16 -44.33
C LYS A 5 25.95 29.17 -43.76
N ALA A 6 26.05 28.77 -42.50
CA ALA A 6 25.15 27.75 -41.95
C ALA A 6 23.71 28.25 -41.76
N TRP A 7 23.55 29.51 -41.35
CA TRP A 7 22.22 30.10 -41.13
C TRP A 7 21.50 30.38 -42.46
N GLU A 8 22.24 30.87 -43.47
CA GLU A 8 21.76 31.14 -44.84
C GLU A 8 21.31 29.86 -45.55
N VAL A 9 22.12 28.79 -45.47
CA VAL A 9 21.80 27.50 -46.10
C VAL A 9 20.56 26.87 -45.45
N GLY A 10 20.46 26.93 -44.12
CA GLY A 10 19.24 26.49 -43.43
C GLY A 10 18.02 27.33 -43.84
N TYR A 11 18.19 28.65 -43.97
CA TYR A 11 17.12 29.59 -44.31
C TYR A 11 16.56 29.34 -45.71
N ALA A 12 17.45 29.14 -46.70
CA ALA A 12 17.07 28.79 -48.05
C ALA A 12 16.33 27.44 -48.09
N ARG A 13 16.80 26.45 -47.34
CA ARG A 13 16.19 25.11 -47.26
C ARG A 13 14.78 25.13 -46.66
N ASP A 14 14.58 25.85 -45.55
CA ASP A 14 13.24 25.95 -44.93
C ASP A 14 12.23 26.69 -45.80
N ARG A 15 12.70 27.73 -46.51
CA ARG A 15 11.88 28.49 -47.46
C ARG A 15 11.49 27.64 -48.68
N ALA A 16 12.43 26.85 -49.20
CA ALA A 16 12.18 25.91 -50.31
C ALA A 16 11.17 24.81 -49.94
N HIS A 17 11.08 24.43 -48.67
CA HIS A 17 10.09 23.48 -48.15
C HIS A 17 8.78 24.14 -47.64
N GLY A 18 8.58 25.44 -47.84
CA GLY A 18 7.37 26.15 -47.41
C GLY A 18 7.18 26.25 -45.89
N ARG A 19 8.24 25.99 -45.09
CA ARG A 19 8.16 25.97 -43.63
C ARG A 19 8.29 27.38 -43.07
N ARG A 20 7.19 27.93 -42.54
CA ARG A 20 7.23 29.18 -41.76
C ARG A 20 8.06 28.98 -40.48
N ARG A 21 9.21 29.67 -40.41
CA ARG A 21 10.13 29.63 -39.26
C ARG A 21 9.59 30.32 -38.01
N TYR A 22 8.70 31.29 -38.20
CA TYR A 22 8.04 32.01 -37.12
C TYR A 22 6.58 31.59 -37.03
N VAL A 23 6.10 31.48 -35.80
CA VAL A 23 4.72 31.15 -35.44
C VAL A 23 4.22 32.18 -34.43
N PRO A 24 2.90 32.44 -34.38
CA PRO A 24 2.33 33.33 -33.37
C PRO A 24 2.76 32.93 -31.96
N ALA A 25 3.09 33.91 -31.13
CA ALA A 25 3.57 33.67 -29.77
C ALA A 25 2.47 33.27 -28.78
N THR A 26 1.19 33.22 -29.20
CA THR A 26 0.02 33.03 -28.33
C THR A 26 0.14 31.79 -27.44
N ASP A 27 0.40 30.61 -28.03
CA ASP A 27 0.49 29.36 -27.27
C ASP A 27 1.75 29.32 -26.39
N THR A 28 2.84 29.89 -26.90
CA THR A 28 4.10 30.01 -26.13
C THR A 28 3.90 30.90 -24.91
N ARG A 29 3.19 32.03 -25.07
CA ARG A 29 2.85 32.94 -23.97
C ARG A 29 1.97 32.26 -22.93
N ALA A 30 0.92 31.56 -23.39
CA ALA A 30 0.03 30.82 -22.50
C ALA A 30 0.79 29.79 -21.65
N LYS A 31 1.69 29.02 -22.28
CA LYS A 31 2.51 28.03 -21.57
C LYS A 31 3.49 28.66 -20.58
N LEU A 32 4.12 29.79 -20.94
CA LEU A 32 5.00 30.52 -20.01
C LEU A 32 4.22 31.08 -18.82
N GLN A 33 3.00 31.58 -19.05
CA GLN A 33 2.13 32.07 -17.99
C GLN A 33 1.70 30.93 -17.05
N GLU A 34 1.32 29.78 -17.59
CA GLU A 34 0.98 28.57 -16.82
C GLU A 34 2.11 28.18 -15.85
N LEU A 35 3.37 28.20 -16.31
CA LEU A 35 4.52 27.92 -15.45
C LEU A 35 4.72 28.98 -14.36
N VAL A 36 4.47 30.25 -14.67
CA VAL A 36 4.55 31.33 -13.68
C VAL A 36 3.42 31.23 -12.64
N ASP A 37 2.21 30.87 -13.07
CA ASP A 37 1.06 30.64 -12.19
C ASP A 37 1.28 29.43 -11.28
N ALA A 38 2.05 28.44 -11.73
CA ALA A 38 2.58 27.34 -10.91
C ALA A 38 3.75 27.77 -9.99
N GLN A 39 3.96 29.08 -9.80
CA GLN A 39 4.98 29.69 -8.95
C GLN A 39 6.43 29.35 -9.35
N VAL A 40 6.66 28.98 -10.60
CA VAL A 40 8.01 28.75 -11.12
C VAL A 40 8.71 30.10 -11.34
N PRO A 41 9.93 30.30 -10.80
CA PRO A 41 10.64 31.54 -11.01
C PRO A 41 11.05 31.71 -12.49
N VAL A 42 10.80 32.88 -13.07
CA VAL A 42 11.06 33.19 -14.50
C VAL A 42 12.49 32.84 -14.94
N ARG A 43 13.49 33.05 -14.08
CA ARG A 43 14.89 32.67 -14.35
C ARG A 43 15.08 31.17 -14.57
N ALA A 44 14.31 30.32 -13.89
CA ALA A 44 14.36 28.87 -14.08
C ALA A 44 13.70 28.48 -15.41
N ILE A 45 12.56 29.11 -15.74
CA ILE A 45 11.86 28.93 -17.03
C ILE A 45 12.79 29.32 -18.18
N ALA A 46 13.48 30.47 -18.09
CA ALA A 46 14.41 30.93 -19.11
C ALA A 46 15.55 29.93 -19.33
N ARG A 47 16.14 29.42 -18.25
CA ARG A 47 17.21 28.42 -18.34
C ARG A 47 16.73 27.10 -18.96
N ALA A 48 15.57 26.60 -18.55
CA ALA A 48 15.00 25.36 -19.07
C ALA A 48 14.60 25.48 -20.54
N SER A 49 14.02 26.62 -20.93
CA SER A 49 13.67 26.93 -22.33
C SER A 49 14.87 27.35 -23.19
N GLY A 50 16.05 27.56 -22.59
CA GLY A 50 17.25 28.11 -23.24
C GLY A 50 17.04 29.49 -23.84
N LEU A 51 16.15 30.29 -23.23
CA LEU A 51 15.89 31.67 -23.56
C LEU A 51 16.58 32.60 -22.56
N SER A 52 16.80 33.85 -22.95
CA SER A 52 17.19 34.89 -21.98
C SER A 52 15.98 35.28 -21.13
N GLY A 53 16.22 35.74 -19.89
CA GLY A 53 15.14 36.24 -19.03
C GLY A 53 14.36 37.39 -19.68
N THR A 54 15.06 38.26 -20.41
CA THR A 54 14.45 39.36 -21.20
C THR A 54 13.57 38.82 -22.33
N ALA A 55 13.99 37.76 -23.04
CA ALA A 55 13.17 37.17 -24.09
C ALA A 55 11.90 36.53 -23.55
N VAL A 56 11.96 35.87 -22.39
CA VAL A 56 10.77 35.33 -21.70
C VAL A 56 9.83 36.48 -21.31
N ALA A 57 10.37 37.54 -20.70
CA ALA A 57 9.59 38.73 -20.35
C ALA A 57 8.89 39.33 -21.58
N HIS A 58 9.63 39.53 -22.68
CA HIS A 58 9.12 40.10 -23.94
C HIS A 58 8.02 39.27 -24.62
N ILE A 59 8.06 37.94 -24.45
CA ILE A 59 7.01 37.06 -24.95
C ILE A 59 5.77 37.17 -24.06
N MET A 60 5.96 37.23 -22.73
CA MET A 60 4.89 37.32 -21.73
C MET A 60 4.13 38.65 -21.81
N ASP A 61 4.83 39.77 -21.84
CA ASP A 61 4.25 41.12 -21.90
C ASP A 61 3.78 41.50 -23.33
N GLY A 62 3.92 40.58 -24.28
CA GLY A 62 3.34 40.69 -25.62
C GLY A 62 4.15 41.49 -26.62
N ARG A 63 5.33 41.98 -26.25
CA ARG A 63 6.23 42.70 -27.18
C ARG A 63 6.71 41.83 -28.34
N HIS A 64 6.83 40.52 -28.14
CA HIS A 64 7.08 39.56 -29.20
C HIS A 64 5.77 38.88 -29.62
N GLU A 65 5.25 39.28 -30.78
CA GLU A 65 4.05 38.68 -31.38
C GLU A 65 4.33 37.35 -32.09
N GLN A 66 5.59 37.14 -32.48
CA GLN A 66 6.05 35.97 -33.22
C GLN A 66 7.28 35.37 -32.53
N VAL A 67 7.35 34.05 -32.47
CA VAL A 67 8.50 33.30 -31.95
C VAL A 67 8.98 32.30 -32.99
N GLN A 68 10.24 31.90 -32.90
CA GLN A 68 10.73 30.81 -33.76
C GLN A 68 9.99 29.52 -33.43
N ARG A 69 9.64 28.73 -34.46
CA ARG A 69 8.96 27.44 -34.31
C ARG A 69 9.71 26.50 -33.37
N GLN A 70 11.04 26.49 -33.44
CA GLN A 70 11.86 25.68 -32.54
C GLN A 70 11.74 26.14 -31.08
N THR A 71 11.67 27.45 -30.84
CA THR A 71 11.40 28.01 -29.51
C THR A 71 10.00 27.61 -29.02
N ALA A 72 8.97 27.75 -29.86
CA ALA A 72 7.61 27.36 -29.51
C ALA A 72 7.54 25.88 -29.13
N ALA A 73 8.14 24.99 -29.94
CA ALA A 73 8.19 23.57 -29.66
C ALA A 73 8.93 23.25 -28.35
N ARG A 74 10.07 23.91 -28.09
CA ARG A 74 10.83 23.74 -26.84
C ARG A 74 10.04 24.18 -25.61
N VAL A 75 9.34 25.30 -25.68
CA VAL A 75 8.53 25.81 -24.56
C VAL A 75 7.30 24.92 -24.35
N ALA A 76 6.65 24.48 -25.42
CA ALA A 76 5.49 23.61 -25.35
C ALA A 76 5.81 22.26 -24.68
N SER A 77 7.03 21.73 -24.85
CA SER A 77 7.45 20.47 -24.24
C SER A 77 7.97 20.59 -22.81
N LEU A 78 7.98 21.78 -22.20
CA LEU A 78 8.49 21.95 -20.83
C LEU A 78 7.49 21.45 -19.79
N THR A 79 7.96 20.53 -18.95
CA THR A 79 7.29 20.11 -17.71
C THR A 79 7.83 20.87 -16.50
N LEU A 80 7.11 20.88 -15.37
CA LEU A 80 7.63 21.44 -14.11
C LEU A 80 8.90 20.70 -13.65
N ASN A 81 8.90 19.38 -13.79
CA ASN A 81 10.06 18.54 -13.51
C ASN A 81 11.27 18.95 -14.35
N ASP A 82 11.11 19.23 -15.65
CA ASP A 82 12.18 19.72 -16.52
C ASP A 82 12.75 21.05 -16.08
N VAL A 83 11.88 21.96 -15.62
CA VAL A 83 12.29 23.28 -15.17
C VAL A 83 13.06 23.18 -13.86
N TYR A 84 12.56 22.43 -12.89
CA TYR A 84 13.22 22.25 -11.61
C TYR A 84 14.51 21.45 -11.75
N ALA A 85 14.55 20.40 -12.55
CA ALA A 85 15.76 19.63 -12.83
C ALA A 85 16.92 20.53 -13.32
N ARG A 86 16.63 21.62 -14.04
CA ARG A 86 17.61 22.58 -14.56
C ARG A 86 17.72 23.88 -13.74
N ALA A 87 16.91 24.03 -12.69
CA ALA A 87 16.91 25.22 -11.85
C ALA A 87 18.17 25.32 -10.97
N SER A 88 18.45 26.53 -10.49
CA SER A 88 19.51 26.80 -9.50
C SER A 88 18.93 27.60 -8.34
N GLY A 89 19.42 27.36 -7.13
CA GLY A 89 18.95 28.04 -5.92
C GLY A 89 17.80 27.28 -5.26
N SER A 90 16.67 27.98 -5.02
CA SER A 90 15.50 27.42 -4.34
C SER A 90 14.29 27.30 -5.27
N VAL A 91 13.47 26.28 -5.03
CA VAL A 91 12.23 25.96 -5.76
C VAL A 91 11.07 25.77 -4.76
N PRO A 92 9.80 25.88 -5.21
CA PRO A 92 8.64 25.58 -4.38
C PRO A 92 8.74 24.22 -3.68
N SER A 93 8.35 24.17 -2.41
CA SER A 93 8.41 22.94 -1.61
C SER A 93 7.24 21.99 -1.85
N VAL A 94 6.18 22.46 -2.49
CA VAL A 94 4.89 21.76 -2.60
C VAL A 94 5.02 20.32 -3.08
N GLY A 95 5.72 20.09 -4.19
CA GLY A 95 5.89 18.74 -4.73
C GLY A 95 6.79 17.86 -3.88
N ALA A 96 7.76 18.43 -3.15
CA ALA A 96 8.57 17.66 -2.21
C ALA A 96 7.76 17.26 -0.97
N VAL A 97 6.92 18.16 -0.45
CA VAL A 97 6.00 17.87 0.66
C VAL A 97 5.03 16.76 0.26
N ARG A 98 4.40 16.85 -0.92
CA ARG A 98 3.47 15.84 -1.45
C ARG A 98 4.13 14.48 -1.62
N ARG A 99 5.34 14.41 -2.19
CA ARG A 99 6.11 13.17 -2.32
C ARG A 99 6.39 12.52 -0.96
N VAL A 100 6.82 13.30 0.04
CA VAL A 100 7.05 12.77 1.39
C VAL A 100 5.75 12.29 2.03
N GLN A 101 4.65 13.04 1.91
CA GLN A 101 3.33 12.62 2.40
C GLN A 101 2.86 11.31 1.75
N ALA A 102 3.09 11.16 0.44
CA ALA A 102 2.75 9.96 -0.31
C ALA A 102 3.57 8.74 0.14
N LEU A 103 4.88 8.90 0.39
CA LEU A 103 5.69 7.82 0.98
C LEU A 103 5.22 7.47 2.40
N MET A 104 4.84 8.47 3.20
CA MET A 104 4.26 8.23 4.51
C MET A 104 2.92 7.47 4.42
N ALA A 105 2.12 7.72 3.39
CA ALA A 105 0.89 6.97 3.11
C ALA A 105 1.16 5.51 2.73
N LEU A 106 2.32 5.17 2.16
CA LEU A 106 2.73 3.78 1.98
C LEU A 106 3.24 3.09 3.26
N GLY A 107 3.55 3.87 4.30
CA GLY A 107 4.03 3.38 5.60
C GLY A 107 5.51 3.66 5.88
N TRP A 108 6.18 4.49 5.07
CA TRP A 108 7.54 4.94 5.34
C TRP A 108 7.55 5.95 6.50
N ARG A 109 8.33 5.67 7.55
CA ARG A 109 8.41 6.57 8.72
C ARG A 109 9.36 7.73 8.40
N LYS A 110 9.20 8.84 9.13
CA LYS A 110 10.12 9.98 9.03
C LYS A 110 11.59 9.58 9.19
N ALA A 111 11.88 8.72 10.17
CA ALA A 111 13.23 8.20 10.41
C ALA A 111 13.76 7.36 9.23
N ASP A 112 12.89 6.58 8.56
CA ASP A 112 13.30 5.80 7.39
C ASP A 112 13.66 6.73 6.22
N LEU A 113 12.85 7.78 6.00
CA LEU A 113 13.11 8.78 4.96
C LEU A 113 14.34 9.65 5.27
N GLU A 114 14.57 9.97 6.54
CA GLU A 114 15.76 10.69 7.00
C GLU A 114 17.04 9.86 6.81
N ALA A 115 16.98 8.53 7.02
CA ALA A 115 18.09 7.64 6.71
C ALA A 115 18.43 7.60 5.20
N GLU A 116 17.43 7.82 4.34
CA GLU A 116 17.60 7.99 2.88
C GLU A 116 18.00 9.44 2.49
N GLY A 117 18.31 10.30 3.45
CA GLY A 117 18.75 11.68 3.23
C GLY A 117 17.63 12.68 2.97
N VAL A 118 16.36 12.31 3.15
CA VAL A 118 15.22 13.22 2.99
C VAL A 118 14.94 13.95 4.31
N PRO A 119 14.93 15.29 4.35
CA PRO A 119 14.61 16.07 5.55
C PRO A 119 13.08 16.09 5.83
N SER A 120 12.49 14.91 6.02
CA SER A 120 11.04 14.69 6.07
C SER A 120 10.35 15.44 7.22
N GLY A 121 11.02 15.55 8.38
CA GLY A 121 10.52 16.30 9.52
C GLY A 121 10.31 17.79 9.21
N GLN A 122 11.29 18.42 8.55
CA GLN A 122 11.22 19.83 8.17
C GLN A 122 10.16 20.08 7.10
N LEU A 123 10.11 19.22 6.06
CA LEU A 123 9.18 19.37 4.95
C LEU A 123 7.72 19.27 5.39
N VAL A 124 7.36 18.25 6.17
CA VAL A 124 5.95 17.98 6.49
C VAL A 124 5.46 18.76 7.70
N THR A 125 6.33 19.05 8.67
CA THR A 125 5.92 19.65 9.96
C THR A 125 6.17 21.14 10.04
N ARG A 126 7.18 21.65 9.31
CA ARG A 126 7.60 23.05 9.33
C ARG A 126 7.70 23.58 7.89
N SER A 127 6.71 23.20 7.07
CA SER A 127 6.70 23.48 5.64
C SER A 127 7.08 24.94 5.38
N ARG A 128 8.19 25.13 4.67
CA ARG A 128 8.60 26.43 4.13
C ARG A 128 8.10 26.50 2.70
N ASP A 129 7.85 27.70 2.18
CA ASP A 129 7.40 27.86 0.79
C ASP A 129 8.44 27.39 -0.22
N LEU A 130 9.73 27.49 0.12
CA LEU A 130 10.85 27.18 -0.75
C LEU A 130 11.81 26.18 -0.11
N ILE A 131 12.41 25.32 -0.93
CA ILE A 131 13.48 24.39 -0.58
C ILE A 131 14.65 24.52 -1.55
N SER A 132 15.84 24.09 -1.15
CA SER A 132 16.99 24.03 -2.05
C SER A 132 16.74 23.04 -3.18
N ILE A 133 17.28 23.32 -4.36
CA ILE A 133 17.12 22.41 -5.50
C ILE A 133 17.75 21.03 -5.23
N GLN A 134 18.82 20.98 -4.45
CA GLN A 134 19.44 19.72 -4.05
C GLN A 134 18.50 18.90 -3.16
N GLY A 135 17.81 19.55 -2.22
CA GLY A 135 16.79 18.89 -1.39
C GLY A 135 15.61 18.39 -2.23
N TRP A 136 15.16 19.18 -3.21
CA TRP A 136 14.10 18.76 -4.13
C TRP A 136 14.51 17.52 -4.94
N ARG A 137 15.73 17.51 -5.51
CA ARG A 137 16.26 16.36 -6.26
C ARG A 137 16.37 15.12 -5.38
N GLN A 138 16.91 15.26 -4.17
CA GLN A 138 17.01 14.16 -3.20
C GLN A 138 15.63 13.54 -2.90
N VAL A 139 14.61 14.38 -2.65
CA VAL A 139 13.25 13.91 -2.39
C VAL A 139 12.68 13.18 -3.60
N ARG A 140 12.86 13.72 -4.81
CA ARG A 140 12.43 13.08 -6.06
C ARG A 140 13.09 11.71 -6.22
N ASP A 141 14.41 11.63 -6.10
CA ASP A 141 15.16 10.38 -6.33
C ASP A 141 14.80 9.30 -5.28
N VAL A 142 14.47 9.69 -4.05
CA VAL A 142 13.97 8.77 -3.01
C VAL A 142 12.52 8.36 -3.30
N TYR A 143 11.69 9.29 -3.73
CA TYR A 143 10.31 9.01 -4.14
C TYR A 143 10.27 8.00 -5.29
N ASP A 144 11.03 8.23 -6.35
CA ASP A 144 11.06 7.35 -7.53
C ASP A 144 11.47 5.91 -7.18
N ARG A 145 12.36 5.73 -6.19
CA ARG A 145 12.76 4.40 -5.71
C ARG A 145 11.69 3.73 -4.85
N LEU A 146 10.99 4.49 -4.01
CA LEU A 146 10.15 3.94 -2.93
C LEU A 146 8.65 3.99 -3.22
N SER A 147 8.20 4.74 -4.23
CA SER A 147 6.79 4.98 -4.55
C SER A 147 6.01 3.72 -4.95
N MET A 148 6.71 2.66 -5.35
CA MET A 148 6.12 1.36 -5.68
C MET A 148 6.30 0.30 -4.58
N THR A 149 6.82 0.69 -3.41
CA THR A 149 7.14 -0.23 -2.31
C THR A 149 6.42 0.17 -1.03
N LEU A 150 5.70 -0.78 -0.43
CA LEU A 150 5.08 -0.57 0.87
C LEU A 150 6.15 -0.36 1.95
N GLY A 151 6.00 0.72 2.71
CA GLY A 151 6.89 0.99 3.84
C GLY A 151 6.66 0.03 5.01
N PRO A 152 7.64 -0.11 5.91
CA PRO A 152 7.66 -1.16 6.93
C PRO A 152 6.64 -0.97 8.06
N SER A 153 5.99 0.20 8.17
CA SER A 153 5.17 0.54 9.33
C SER A 153 3.69 0.73 9.00
N ARG A 154 2.86 -0.25 9.37
CA ARG A 154 1.39 -0.12 9.34
C ARG A 154 0.90 1.08 10.16
N ALA A 155 1.44 1.27 11.36
CA ALA A 155 1.07 2.39 12.21
C ALA A 155 1.41 3.76 11.58
N ALA A 156 2.41 3.84 10.69
CA ALA A 156 2.69 5.06 9.93
C ALA A 156 1.66 5.29 8.83
N ARG A 157 1.26 4.22 8.12
CA ARG A 157 0.19 4.25 7.13
C ARG A 157 -1.14 4.68 7.74
N ASP A 158 -1.54 4.11 8.87
CA ASP A 158 -2.78 4.46 9.56
C ASP A 158 -2.79 5.95 9.98
N ARG A 159 -1.65 6.44 10.48
CA ARG A 159 -1.49 7.87 10.82
C ARG A 159 -1.52 8.78 9.59
N ALA A 160 -0.98 8.36 8.46
CA ALA A 160 -1.01 9.12 7.22
C ALA A 160 -2.43 9.16 6.64
N ALA A 161 -3.17 8.04 6.68
CA ALA A 161 -4.57 7.96 6.30
C ALA A 161 -5.44 8.88 7.17
N ALA A 162 -5.26 8.86 8.49
CA ALA A 162 -5.97 9.76 9.41
C ALA A 162 -5.68 11.26 9.16
N ARG A 163 -4.56 11.57 8.50
CA ARG A 163 -4.20 12.94 8.07
C ARG A 163 -4.60 13.27 6.64
N GLY A 164 -5.25 12.34 5.94
CA GLY A 164 -5.66 12.51 4.54
C GLY A 164 -4.48 12.57 3.56
N TYR A 165 -3.33 11.98 3.89
CA TYR A 165 -2.18 11.99 2.98
C TYR A 165 -2.45 11.07 1.77
N PRO A 166 -2.46 11.59 0.53
CA PRO A 166 -2.72 10.77 -0.64
C PRO A 166 -1.52 9.87 -0.95
N PRO A 167 -1.72 8.60 -1.35
CA PRO A 167 -0.64 7.72 -1.79
C PRO A 167 -0.06 8.14 -3.15
N PRO A 168 1.09 7.57 -3.60
CA PRO A 168 1.71 7.91 -4.88
C PRO A 168 0.76 7.81 -6.08
N LEU A 169 -0.04 6.74 -6.17
CA LEU A 169 -0.98 6.53 -7.27
C LEU A 169 -2.16 7.52 -7.29
N ALA A 170 -2.33 8.33 -6.24
CA ALA A 170 -3.31 9.42 -6.26
C ALA A 170 -2.74 10.68 -6.93
N TRP A 171 -1.45 10.72 -7.25
CA TRP A 171 -0.82 11.85 -7.93
C TRP A 171 -0.48 11.48 -9.36
N ASP A 172 -0.70 12.42 -10.27
CA ASP A 172 -0.08 12.40 -11.58
C ASP A 172 1.38 12.87 -11.43
N ASP A 173 2.33 12.07 -11.92
CA ASP A 173 3.76 12.31 -11.81
C ASP A 173 4.19 13.65 -12.46
N GLU A 174 3.47 14.11 -13.49
CA GLU A 174 3.75 15.39 -14.15
C GLU A 174 3.13 16.58 -13.40
N ALA A 175 2.06 16.36 -12.65
CA ALA A 175 1.29 17.41 -11.98
C ALA A 175 1.60 17.54 -10.48
N ILE A 176 2.28 16.57 -9.86
CA ILE A 176 2.56 16.55 -8.40
C ILE A 176 3.26 17.82 -7.89
N ASP A 177 4.02 18.48 -8.76
CA ASP A 177 4.74 19.72 -8.47
C ASP A 177 3.90 21.00 -8.68
N ASP A 178 2.74 20.95 -9.36
CA ASP A 178 1.86 22.11 -9.57
C ASP A 178 1.06 22.40 -8.29
N PRO A 179 1.20 23.58 -7.66
CA PRO A 179 0.42 23.95 -6.48
C PRO A 179 -1.11 23.77 -6.64
N ARG A 180 -1.63 23.90 -7.87
CA ARG A 180 -3.05 23.80 -8.20
C ARG A 180 -3.50 22.36 -8.47
N ALA A 181 -2.58 21.41 -8.62
CA ALA A 181 -2.93 20.01 -8.81
C ALA A 181 -3.60 19.46 -7.55
N THR A 182 -4.62 18.62 -7.77
CA THR A 182 -5.35 17.93 -6.71
C THR A 182 -5.14 16.42 -6.85
N PRO A 183 -5.03 15.70 -5.73
CA PRO A 183 -4.88 14.25 -5.77
C PRO A 183 -6.18 13.59 -6.26
N GLN A 184 -6.02 12.60 -7.11
CA GLN A 184 -7.07 11.70 -7.55
C GLN A 184 -7.34 10.70 -6.42
N HIS A 185 -8.32 11.01 -5.58
CA HIS A 185 -8.87 10.01 -4.70
C HIS A 185 -9.71 9.07 -5.57
N GLY A 186 -9.26 7.81 -5.74
CA GLY A 186 -10.17 6.76 -6.19
C GLY A 186 -11.43 6.84 -5.33
N ALA A 187 -12.60 6.63 -5.93
CA ALA A 187 -13.85 6.60 -5.19
C ALA A 187 -13.60 5.78 -3.92
N PRO A 188 -13.98 6.26 -2.71
CA PRO A 188 -13.79 5.48 -1.51
C PRO A 188 -14.38 4.12 -1.84
N VAL A 189 -13.52 3.11 -1.90
CA VAL A 189 -13.97 1.77 -1.62
C VAL A 189 -14.43 1.93 -0.19
N GLU A 190 -15.72 2.24 -0.01
CA GLU A 190 -16.45 1.88 1.20
C GLU A 190 -15.88 0.53 1.57
N ALA A 191 -15.39 0.38 2.81
CA ALA A 191 -14.83 -0.87 3.29
C ALA A 191 -15.92 -1.95 3.15
N SER A 192 -16.03 -2.46 1.92
CA SER A 192 -17.04 -3.39 1.50
C SER A 192 -16.53 -4.66 2.09
N LEU A 193 -17.29 -5.16 3.06
CA LEU A 193 -17.11 -6.46 3.67
C LEU A 193 -16.63 -7.43 2.58
N ASP A 194 -15.40 -7.94 2.71
CA ASP A 194 -14.96 -9.01 1.83
C ASP A 194 -15.74 -10.27 2.24
N SER A 195 -16.90 -10.42 1.60
CA SER A 195 -17.81 -11.54 1.83
C SER A 195 -17.10 -12.88 1.64
N VAL A 196 -16.10 -12.97 0.75
CA VAL A 196 -15.33 -14.19 0.50
C VAL A 196 -14.44 -14.54 1.69
N VAL A 197 -13.84 -13.54 2.34
CA VAL A 197 -13.06 -13.74 3.57
C VAL A 197 -13.97 -14.17 4.72
N VAL A 198 -15.14 -13.54 4.86
CA VAL A 198 -16.13 -13.89 5.89
C VAL A 198 -16.66 -15.31 5.67
N ASP A 199 -17.06 -15.66 4.45
CA ASP A 199 -17.62 -16.97 4.10
C ASP A 199 -16.58 -18.08 4.26
N ARG A 200 -15.33 -17.84 3.83
CA ARG A 200 -14.23 -18.79 4.06
C ARG A 200 -14.00 -19.05 5.54
N LEU A 201 -14.12 -18.02 6.38
CA LEU A 201 -13.89 -18.16 7.81
C LEU A 201 -15.06 -18.85 8.51
N VAL A 202 -16.30 -18.57 8.10
CA VAL A 202 -17.49 -19.28 8.57
C VAL A 202 -17.42 -20.75 8.15
N ALA A 203 -17.05 -21.04 6.90
CA ALA A 203 -16.90 -22.40 6.40
C ALA A 203 -15.72 -23.15 7.04
N GLY A 204 -14.57 -22.49 7.22
CA GLY A 204 -13.38 -23.06 7.86
C GLY A 204 -13.60 -23.36 9.35
N GLY A 205 -14.23 -22.43 10.08
CA GLY A 205 -14.69 -22.66 11.44
C GLY A 205 -15.74 -23.76 11.52
N SER A 206 -16.59 -23.88 10.49
CA SER A 206 -17.59 -24.95 10.41
C SER A 206 -16.96 -26.33 10.27
N ALA A 207 -15.88 -26.43 9.50
CA ALA A 207 -15.11 -27.65 9.27
C ALA A 207 -14.03 -27.94 10.35
N GLY A 208 -13.99 -27.17 11.45
CA GLY A 208 -12.98 -27.35 12.50
C GLY A 208 -11.54 -27.01 12.09
N THR A 209 -11.37 -26.33 10.95
CA THR A 209 -10.07 -25.90 10.44
C THR A 209 -9.73 -24.53 11.05
N ARG A 210 -8.61 -24.46 11.76
CA ARG A 210 -8.13 -23.19 12.33
C ARG A 210 -7.74 -22.24 11.22
N CYS A 211 -8.18 -20.98 11.31
CA CYS A 211 -7.53 -19.93 10.53
C CYS A 211 -6.13 -19.72 11.10
N ASP A 212 -5.12 -19.88 10.24
CA ASP A 212 -3.78 -19.47 10.60
C ASP A 212 -3.82 -17.94 10.83
N THR A 213 -3.23 -17.50 11.94
CA THR A 213 -3.48 -16.19 12.59
C THR A 213 -3.00 -14.98 11.74
N GLY A 214 -2.64 -15.20 10.47
CA GLY A 214 -2.10 -14.22 9.54
C GLY A 214 -3.12 -13.36 8.79
N LEU A 215 -4.42 -13.70 8.82
CA LEU A 215 -5.46 -12.85 8.22
C LEU A 215 -5.76 -11.64 9.12
N GLN A 216 -5.30 -10.47 8.70
CA GLN A 216 -5.60 -9.18 9.35
C GLN A 216 -7.05 -8.77 9.07
N LEU A 217 -8.02 -9.47 9.68
CA LEU A 217 -9.43 -9.11 9.57
C LEU A 217 -9.66 -7.67 10.04
N THR A 218 -10.37 -6.90 9.23
CA THR A 218 -10.90 -5.60 9.64
C THR A 218 -11.88 -5.78 10.79
N GLN A 219 -12.18 -4.69 11.50
CA GLN A 219 -13.11 -4.73 12.63
C GLN A 219 -14.52 -5.17 12.18
N ASP A 220 -14.94 -4.79 10.97
CA ASP A 220 -16.26 -5.09 10.42
C ASP A 220 -16.34 -6.53 9.89
N GLU A 221 -15.30 -7.02 9.20
CA GLU A 221 -15.16 -8.44 8.83
C GLU A 221 -15.21 -9.35 10.06
N ARG A 222 -14.55 -8.93 11.15
CA ARG A 222 -14.54 -9.67 12.42
C ARG A 222 -15.94 -9.74 13.03
N VAL A 223 -16.71 -8.66 12.98
CA VAL A 223 -18.10 -8.63 13.46
C VAL A 223 -19.00 -9.51 12.58
N ALA A 224 -18.85 -9.45 11.26
CA ALA A 224 -19.59 -10.28 10.31
C ALA A 224 -19.32 -11.78 10.53
N ALA A 225 -18.05 -12.17 10.70
CA ALA A 225 -17.67 -13.54 11.01
C ALA A 225 -18.25 -14.05 12.34
N VAL A 226 -18.20 -13.23 13.41
CA VAL A 226 -18.83 -13.57 14.71
C VAL A 226 -20.33 -13.78 14.55
N ARG A 227 -21.01 -12.93 13.76
CA ARG A 227 -22.45 -13.08 13.50
C ARG A 227 -22.77 -14.36 12.73
N GLY A 228 -22.00 -14.67 11.69
CA GLY A 228 -22.17 -15.88 10.87
C GLY A 228 -21.99 -17.16 11.70
N LEU A 229 -20.88 -17.27 12.44
CA LEU A 229 -20.60 -18.44 13.27
C LEU A 229 -21.58 -18.58 14.45
N SER A 230 -22.02 -17.48 15.05
CA SER A 230 -23.03 -17.51 16.11
C SER A 230 -24.39 -18.00 15.59
N THR A 231 -24.79 -17.54 14.39
CA THR A 231 -26.01 -18.01 13.71
C THR A 231 -25.92 -19.49 13.36
N ALA A 232 -24.72 -19.98 13.02
CA ALA A 232 -24.43 -21.40 12.82
C ALA A 232 -24.33 -22.23 14.12
N GLY A 233 -24.56 -21.61 15.29
CA GLY A 233 -24.64 -22.31 16.58
C GLY A 233 -23.30 -22.52 17.30
N TYR A 234 -22.22 -21.89 16.86
CA TYR A 234 -20.90 -22.01 17.50
C TYR A 234 -20.86 -21.26 18.84
N SER A 235 -20.20 -21.85 19.84
CA SER A 235 -19.99 -21.20 21.14
C SER A 235 -18.92 -20.11 21.04
N ASP A 236 -18.94 -19.15 21.98
CA ASP A 236 -17.97 -18.05 22.02
C ASP A 236 -16.51 -18.52 22.04
N ARG A 237 -16.25 -19.69 22.63
CA ARG A 237 -14.91 -20.31 22.64
C ARG A 237 -14.51 -20.80 21.25
N GLU A 238 -15.41 -21.48 20.54
CA GLU A 238 -15.13 -22.03 19.22
C GLU A 238 -15.02 -20.92 18.17
N ILE A 239 -15.85 -19.88 18.28
CA ILE A 239 -15.74 -18.66 17.48
C ILE A 239 -14.38 -18.00 17.70
N ALA A 240 -13.93 -17.92 18.95
CA ALA A 240 -12.62 -17.35 19.30
C ALA A 240 -11.47 -18.17 18.69
N GLU A 241 -11.55 -19.49 18.76
CA GLU A 241 -10.58 -20.40 18.15
C GLU A 241 -10.59 -20.33 16.61
N ALA A 242 -11.75 -20.15 15.97
CA ALA A 242 -11.88 -20.03 14.52
C ALA A 242 -11.34 -18.70 13.96
N ILE A 243 -11.52 -17.60 14.69
CA ILE A 243 -11.10 -16.24 14.29
C ILE A 243 -9.68 -15.89 14.79
N GLY A 244 -9.10 -16.71 15.69
CA GLY A 244 -7.79 -16.45 16.28
C GLY A 244 -7.77 -15.30 17.29
N VAL A 245 -8.83 -15.15 18.09
CA VAL A 245 -8.95 -14.14 19.16
C VAL A 245 -9.26 -14.77 20.51
N SER A 246 -9.30 -13.95 21.58
CA SER A 246 -9.74 -14.44 22.89
C SER A 246 -11.27 -14.51 22.98
N PRO A 247 -11.84 -15.47 23.77
CA PRO A 247 -13.28 -15.55 24.01
C PRO A 247 -13.88 -14.25 24.59
N ARG A 248 -13.11 -13.54 25.41
CA ARG A 248 -13.51 -12.22 25.95
C ARG A 248 -13.70 -11.17 24.85
N THR A 249 -12.91 -11.25 23.77
CA THR A 249 -13.06 -10.37 22.60
C THR A 249 -14.35 -10.67 21.85
N VAL A 250 -14.67 -11.96 21.65
CA VAL A 250 -15.94 -12.38 21.03
C VAL A 250 -17.14 -11.91 21.85
N LEU A 251 -17.14 -12.17 23.16
CA LEU A 251 -18.20 -11.72 24.07
C LEU A 251 -18.41 -10.20 24.00
N ARG A 252 -17.32 -9.41 24.02
CA ARG A 252 -17.38 -7.95 23.93
C ARG A 252 -17.95 -7.47 22.60
N LEU A 253 -17.56 -8.10 21.48
CA LEU A 253 -18.10 -7.76 20.16
C LEU A 253 -19.58 -8.10 20.06
N ARG A 254 -19.98 -9.26 20.57
CA ARG A 254 -21.38 -9.68 20.62
C ARG A 254 -22.25 -8.72 21.42
N HIS A 255 -21.82 -8.32 22.61
CA HIS A 255 -22.57 -7.35 23.42
C HIS A 255 -22.67 -5.97 22.76
N ARG A 256 -21.56 -5.49 22.17
CA ARG A 256 -21.54 -4.16 21.54
C ARG A 256 -22.40 -4.09 20.27
N GLN A 257 -22.51 -5.20 19.55
CA GLN A 257 -23.21 -5.31 18.27
C GLN A 257 -24.54 -6.07 18.38
N GLU A 258 -25.01 -6.32 19.60
CA GLU A 258 -26.27 -7.01 19.91
C GLU A 258 -26.44 -8.38 19.23
N ILE A 259 -25.34 -9.14 19.11
CA ILE A 259 -25.32 -10.48 18.48
C ILE A 259 -25.66 -11.55 19.52
N SER A 260 -26.72 -12.32 19.26
CA SER A 260 -27.15 -13.46 20.09
C SER A 260 -26.06 -14.53 20.20
N ALA A 261 -26.11 -15.36 21.24
CA ALA A 261 -25.16 -16.45 21.44
C ALA A 261 -25.52 -17.67 20.59
N GLY A 262 -24.50 -18.35 20.05
CA GLY A 262 -24.72 -19.62 19.37
C GLY A 262 -25.22 -20.67 20.35
N ARG A 263 -26.36 -21.28 20.04
CA ARG A 263 -26.92 -22.38 20.84
C ARG A 263 -26.37 -23.71 20.29
N PRO A 264 -25.73 -24.55 21.13
CA PRO A 264 -25.02 -25.76 20.68
C PRO A 264 -25.91 -26.84 20.04
N GLY A 265 -27.24 -26.74 20.12
CA GLY A 265 -28.19 -27.69 19.51
C GLY A 265 -28.54 -27.42 18.04
N THR A 266 -28.02 -26.35 17.43
CA THR A 266 -28.43 -25.88 16.08
C THR A 266 -27.42 -26.26 14.99
N ARG A 267 -26.48 -27.17 15.28
CA ARG A 267 -25.42 -27.53 14.33
C ARG A 267 -25.96 -28.37 13.18
N PRO A 268 -25.64 -28.03 11.92
CA PRO A 268 -25.81 -28.95 10.82
C PRO A 268 -24.80 -30.10 10.99
N GLY A 269 -25.27 -31.26 11.45
CA GLY A 269 -24.47 -32.49 11.54
C GLY A 269 -24.35 -33.14 12.93
N SER A 270 -24.95 -32.59 13.99
CA SER A 270 -24.91 -33.23 15.33
C SER A 270 -26.10 -34.13 15.67
N SER A 271 -27.00 -34.41 14.70
CA SER A 271 -28.21 -35.21 14.90
C SER A 271 -28.11 -36.67 14.46
N GLU A 272 -26.91 -37.26 14.41
CA GLU A 272 -26.75 -38.72 14.35
C GLU A 272 -26.27 -39.22 15.72
N ARG A 273 -27.22 -39.32 16.65
CA ARG A 273 -27.06 -40.15 17.86
C ARG A 273 -28.07 -41.29 17.79
N GLU A 274 -27.55 -42.47 17.51
CA GLU A 274 -28.01 -43.79 17.98
C GLU A 274 -29.53 -44.02 18.05
N GLU A 275 -30.15 -44.33 16.91
CA GLU A 275 -31.30 -45.23 16.92
C GLU A 275 -30.79 -46.66 17.13
N SER A 276 -31.14 -47.21 18.29
CA SER A 276 -30.76 -48.54 18.74
C SER A 276 -31.48 -49.61 17.89
N MET A 277 -30.77 -50.28 16.98
CA MET A 277 -31.28 -51.49 16.34
C MET A 277 -31.03 -52.73 17.23
N PRO A 278 -31.98 -53.68 17.32
CA PRO A 278 -31.80 -54.88 18.11
C PRO A 278 -30.80 -55.83 17.44
N VAL A 279 -29.82 -56.31 18.21
CA VAL A 279 -28.79 -57.25 17.74
C VAL A 279 -29.40 -58.64 17.56
N ASP A 280 -29.36 -59.16 16.33
CA ASP A 280 -29.69 -60.55 16.01
C ASP A 280 -28.62 -61.50 16.58
N PRO A 281 -28.97 -62.46 17.47
CA PRO A 281 -28.01 -63.35 18.13
C PRO A 281 -27.34 -64.38 17.19
N THR A 282 -27.71 -64.42 15.91
CA THR A 282 -27.24 -65.46 14.97
C THR A 282 -25.89 -65.12 14.29
N GLY A 283 -25.42 -63.87 14.38
CA GLY A 283 -24.16 -63.43 13.75
C GLY A 283 -22.88 -63.91 14.46
N SER A 284 -22.94 -64.05 15.79
CA SER A 284 -21.77 -64.31 16.64
C SER A 284 -21.23 -65.75 16.57
N GLN A 285 -22.03 -66.70 16.07
CA GLN A 285 -21.64 -68.11 15.98
C GLN A 285 -20.82 -68.46 14.73
N ARG A 286 -20.78 -67.58 13.72
CA ARG A 286 -20.07 -67.85 12.46
C ARG A 286 -18.56 -67.56 12.54
N LEU A 287 -18.13 -66.68 13.45
CA LEU A 287 -16.73 -66.28 13.64
C LEU A 287 -15.91 -67.21 14.54
N ARG A 288 -16.55 -68.11 15.32
CA ARG A 288 -15.84 -69.03 16.23
C ARG A 288 -15.39 -70.37 15.59
N ARG A 289 -15.71 -70.61 14.32
CA ARG A 289 -15.30 -71.85 13.60
C ARG A 289 -14.07 -71.69 12.70
N SER A 290 -13.53 -70.47 12.50
CA SER A 290 -12.48 -70.22 11.50
C SER A 290 -11.08 -69.93 12.05
N THR A 291 -10.86 -69.92 13.36
CA THR A 291 -9.51 -69.73 13.94
C THR A 291 -9.25 -70.74 15.04
N GLY A 292 -8.91 -71.96 14.62
CA GLY A 292 -8.23 -72.93 15.48
C GLY A 292 -6.79 -72.47 15.71
N LEU A 293 -6.48 -72.08 16.95
CA LEU A 293 -5.11 -72.04 17.45
C LEU A 293 -5.16 -72.49 18.91
N GLU A 294 -4.65 -73.69 19.11
CA GLU A 294 -4.62 -74.40 20.38
C GLU A 294 -3.70 -73.71 21.40
N LYS A 295 -4.11 -73.93 22.64
CA LYS A 295 -3.51 -73.48 23.89
C LYS A 295 -2.41 -74.48 24.27
N VAL A 296 -1.18 -74.03 24.50
CA VAL A 296 -0.21 -74.80 25.28
C VAL A 296 0.33 -73.93 26.40
N ALA A 297 0.09 -74.42 27.62
CA ALA A 297 0.51 -73.85 28.89
C ALA A 297 1.94 -74.26 29.25
N GLY A 298 2.63 -73.46 30.06
CA GLY A 298 3.92 -73.86 30.64
C GLY A 298 4.63 -72.80 31.47
N TYR A 299 4.24 -72.74 32.75
CA TYR A 299 4.92 -72.27 33.98
C TYR A 299 6.37 -71.72 33.96
N GLY A 300 6.63 -70.71 34.80
CA GLY A 300 7.97 -70.41 35.33
C GLY A 300 8.10 -69.09 36.11
N THR A 301 7.95 -69.17 37.43
CA THR A 301 8.15 -68.14 38.48
C THR A 301 9.56 -67.52 38.58
N ALA A 302 9.70 -66.23 38.95
CA ALA A 302 10.52 -65.73 40.07
C ALA A 302 10.61 -64.17 40.15
N GLN A 303 10.91 -63.70 41.35
CA GLN A 303 10.71 -62.38 41.99
C GLN A 303 11.86 -61.35 41.70
N PRO A 304 11.74 -60.05 42.09
CA PRO A 304 12.57 -58.94 41.62
C PRO A 304 13.67 -58.49 42.60
N ARG A 305 14.65 -57.73 42.09
CA ARG A 305 15.63 -56.89 42.82
C ARG A 305 16.03 -55.76 41.85
N GLY A 306 16.28 -54.51 42.21
CA GLY A 306 16.41 -53.80 43.47
C GLY A 306 16.84 -52.36 43.14
N ALA A 307 16.68 -51.47 44.11
CA ALA A 307 16.82 -50.02 44.05
C ALA A 307 18.25 -49.48 43.80
N ASN A 308 18.35 -48.25 43.26
CA ASN A 308 18.91 -47.05 43.93
C ASN A 308 19.17 -45.94 42.86
N VAL A 309 18.56 -44.76 42.96
CA VAL A 309 18.95 -43.59 43.80
C VAL A 309 20.33 -43.03 43.42
N GLY A 310 20.33 -41.77 42.95
CA GLY A 310 21.54 -41.00 42.68
C GLY A 310 21.24 -39.55 42.34
N LEU A 311 20.76 -38.78 43.33
CA LEU A 311 20.85 -37.32 43.36
C LEU A 311 22.32 -36.87 43.26
N SER A 312 22.62 -35.82 42.51
CA SER A 312 23.19 -34.59 43.10
C SER A 312 23.44 -33.46 42.11
N ALA A 313 23.22 -32.28 42.65
CA ALA A 313 23.36 -30.96 42.09
C ALA A 313 24.81 -30.42 42.15
N ARG A 314 25.06 -29.34 41.37
CA ARG A 314 25.89 -28.14 41.61
C ARG A 314 26.08 -27.47 40.24
N ARG A 315 25.56 -26.28 39.91
CA ARG A 315 25.57 -24.92 40.49
C ARG A 315 26.98 -24.29 40.53
N LEU A 316 27.01 -23.04 40.02
CA LEU A 316 28.07 -21.99 40.01
C LEU A 316 29.00 -22.07 38.78
N SER A 317 29.21 -21.02 38.00
CA SER A 317 29.11 -19.56 38.21
C SER A 317 28.58 -18.81 36.99
#